data_AF-A0A829ZDP2-F1
#
_entry.id   AF-A0A829ZDP2-F1
#
_cell.length_a   1.000
_cell.length_b   1.000
_cell.length_c   1.000
_cell.angle_alpha   90.00
_cell.angle_beta   90.00
_cell.angle_gamma   90.00
#
_symmetry.space_group_name_H-M   'P 1'
#
loop_
_entity.id
_entity.type
_entity.pdbx_description
1 polymer ?
#
loop_
_entity_poly.entity_id
_entity_poly.type
_entity_poly.pdbx_seq_one_letter_code
_entity_poly.pdbx_strand_id
1 'polypeptide(L)' 'MARSKFLQKYRVDALELLGAQKENESFITRDFQIQVKENGEWKDIHSVTDNKENLYYANMDTPVVGDNFRL' A
#
# COMPACT_ATOMS: atom_id res chain seq x y z
N MET A 1 12.10 -1.77 -0.13
CA MET A 1 10.91 -1.44 0.69
C MET A 1 10.70 0.06 0.61
N ALA A 2 9.58 0.49 0.06
CA ALA A 2 9.28 1.91 -0.13
C ALA A 2 8.74 2.50 1.18
N ARG A 3 9.11 3.73 1.50
CA ARG A 3 8.66 4.42 2.73
C ARG A 3 8.22 5.83 2.40
N SER A 4 7.06 6.21 2.90
CA SER A 4 6.50 7.56 2.76
C SER A 4 6.29 8.15 4.13
N LYS A 5 6.90 9.32 4.37
CA LYS A 5 6.67 10.12 5.56
C LYS A 5 6.08 11.45 5.14
N PHE A 6 4.90 11.73 5.66
CA PHE A 6 4.16 12.95 5.43
C PHE A 6 4.39 13.94 6.57
N LEU A 7 4.23 15.24 6.30
CA LEU A 7 4.44 16.32 7.30
C LEU A 7 3.37 16.34 8.40
N GLN A 8 2.23 15.72 8.15
CA GLN A 8 1.09 15.62 9.04
C GLN A 8 0.38 14.29 8.81
N LYS A 9 -0.57 13.95 9.69
CA LYS A 9 -1.44 12.80 9.49
C LYS A 9 -2.45 13.09 8.39
N TYR A 10 -2.64 12.11 7.52
CA TYR A 10 -3.65 12.12 6.48
C TYR A 10 -4.59 10.94 6.67
N ARG A 11 -5.85 11.17 6.30
CA ARG A 11 -6.82 10.10 6.09
C ARG A 11 -6.57 9.51 4.70
N VAL A 12 -6.40 8.19 4.65
CA VAL A 12 -6.22 7.43 3.41
C VAL A 12 -7.47 6.63 3.16
N ASP A 13 -8.12 6.90 2.03
CA ASP A 13 -9.37 6.24 1.63
C ASP A 13 -9.17 5.21 0.52
N ALA A 14 -8.04 5.27 -0.21
CA ALA A 14 -7.74 4.34 -1.30
C ALA A 14 -6.23 4.14 -1.51
N LEU A 15 -5.90 3.01 -2.12
CA LEU A 15 -4.58 2.64 -2.60
C LEU A 15 -4.63 2.38 -4.10
N GLU A 16 -3.63 2.90 -4.80
CA GLU A 16 -3.30 2.52 -6.17
C GLU A 16 -1.85 2.01 -6.20
N LEU A 17 -1.63 0.79 -6.69
CA LEU A 17 -0.31 0.21 -6.92
C LEU A 17 -0.12 -0.04 -8.40
N LEU A 18 0.79 0.74 -8.99
CA LEU A 18 1.22 0.62 -10.37
C LEU A 18 2.43 -0.32 -10.44
N GLY A 19 2.25 -1.47 -11.08
CA GLY A 19 3.35 -2.29 -11.56
C GLY A 19 4.08 -1.63 -12.72
N ALA A 20 5.18 -2.24 -13.16
CA ALA A 20 5.91 -1.78 -14.33
C ALA A 20 5.02 -1.94 -15.58
N GLN A 21 4.31 -0.86 -15.95
CA GLN A 21 3.22 -0.79 -16.93
C GLN A 21 3.47 -1.48 -18.30
N LYS A 22 4.71 -1.83 -18.65
CA LYS A 22 5.10 -2.39 -19.96
C LYS A 22 6.11 -3.53 -19.90
N GLU A 23 6.60 -3.89 -18.73
CA GLU A 23 7.64 -4.91 -18.60
C GLU A 23 6.97 -6.12 -17.99
N ASN A 24 6.63 -7.12 -18.82
CA ASN A 24 6.37 -8.54 -18.48
C ASN A 24 5.54 -8.84 -17.19
N GLU A 25 4.50 -9.67 -17.30
CA GLU A 25 3.69 -10.16 -16.15
C GLU A 25 4.50 -10.74 -14.98
N SER A 26 5.76 -11.13 -15.21
CA SER A 26 6.73 -11.55 -14.20
C SER A 26 7.12 -10.45 -13.20
N PHE A 27 6.92 -9.17 -13.52
CA PHE A 27 7.23 -8.02 -12.65
C PHE A 27 6.03 -7.50 -11.87
N ILE A 28 4.86 -8.14 -12.00
CA ILE A 28 3.69 -7.82 -11.19
C ILE A 28 3.97 -8.22 -9.74
N THR A 29 3.85 -7.26 -8.83
CA THR A 29 3.91 -7.52 -7.39
C THR A 29 2.74 -8.43 -7.00
N ARG A 30 3.05 -9.70 -6.72
CA ARG A 30 2.06 -10.74 -6.39
C ARG A 30 1.52 -10.58 -4.98
N ASP A 31 2.43 -10.51 -4.02
CA ASP A 31 2.11 -10.48 -2.60
C ASP A 31 2.67 -9.19 -2.02
N PHE A 32 1.83 -8.43 -1.34
CA PHE A 32 2.25 -7.19 -0.69
C PHE A 32 1.34 -6.82 0.45
N GLN A 33 1.85 -5.94 1.30
CA GLN A 33 1.15 -5.45 2.47
C GLN A 33 1.43 -3.96 2.65
N ILE A 34 0.39 -3.20 2.99
CA ILE A 34 0.56 -1.83 3.45
C ILE A 34 0.51 -1.81 4.96
N GLN A 35 1.46 -1.08 5.52
CA GLN A 35 1.56 -0.87 6.95
C GLN A 35 1.60 0.62 7.26
N VAL A 36 0.92 1.00 8.32
CA VAL A 36 0.97 2.35 8.91
C VAL A 36 1.72 2.29 10.23
N LYS A 37 2.47 3.35 10.55
CA LYS A 37 3.09 3.46 11.88
C LYS A 37 2.10 4.06 12.86
N GLU A 38 1.79 3.33 13.93
CA GLU A 38 0.91 3.76 15.02
C GLU A 38 1.61 3.50 16.37
N ASN A 39 1.69 4.51 17.23
CA ASN A 39 2.32 4.41 18.56
C ASN A 39 3.77 3.87 18.57
N GLY A 40 4.52 4.10 17.49
CA GLY A 40 5.90 3.62 17.36
C GLY A 40 6.05 2.28 16.66
N GLU A 41 4.95 1.53 16.53
CA GLU A 41 4.89 0.20 15.93
C GLU A 41 4.31 0.24 14.51
N TRP A 42 4.66 -0.75 13.70
CA TRP A 42 4.08 -0.92 12.36
C TRP A 42 2.88 -1.85 12.45
N LYS A 43 1.75 -1.41 11.88
CA LYS A 43 0.51 -2.16 11.86
C LYS A 43 0.05 -2.38 10.42
N ASP A 44 -0.38 -3.60 10.16
CA ASP A 44 -0.93 -4.05 8.89
C ASP A 44 -2.32 -3.45 8.69
N ILE A 45 -2.52 -2.81 7.53
CA ILE A 45 -3.82 -2.19 7.20
C ILE A 45 -4.45 -2.78 5.94
N HIS A 46 -3.65 -3.36 5.05
CA HIS A 46 -4.14 -4.03 3.85
C HIS A 46 -3.13 -5.08 3.40
N SER A 47 -3.61 -6.27 3.07
CA SER A 47 -2.79 -7.39 2.60
C SER A 47 -3.37 -7.96 1.33
N VAL A 48 -2.51 -8.24 0.37
CA VAL A 48 -2.88 -8.81 -0.93
C VAL A 48 -1.97 -10.00 -1.20
N THR A 49 -2.58 -11.08 -1.66
CA THR A 49 -1.88 -12.31 -2.08
C THR A 49 -2.31 -12.67 -3.49
N ASP A 50 -1.37 -13.17 -4.28
CA ASP A 50 -1.58 -13.64 -5.65
C ASP A 50 -2.17 -12.59 -6.62
N ASN A 51 -1.79 -11.32 -6.47
CA ASN A 51 -2.19 -10.27 -7.41
C ASN A 51 -1.76 -10.62 -8.85
N LYS A 52 -2.69 -10.51 -9.79
CA LYS A 52 -2.47 -10.72 -11.23
C LYS A 52 -2.54 -9.41 -12.01
N GLU A 53 -2.90 -8.31 -11.35
CA GLU A 53 -3.16 -7.03 -11.97
C GLU A 53 -1.92 -6.15 -11.98
N ASN A 54 -1.63 -5.56 -13.13
CA ASN A 54 -0.54 -4.59 -13.28
C ASN A 54 -0.91 -3.22 -12.68
N LEU A 55 -2.19 -2.92 -12.59
CA LEU A 55 -2.74 -1.78 -11.86
C LEU A 55 -3.67 -2.36 -10.81
N TYR A 56 -3.24 -2.34 -9.56
CA TYR A 56 -4.07 -2.77 -8.44
C TYR A 56 -4.69 -1.55 -7.78
N TYR A 57 -6.01 -1.59 -7.56
CA TYR A 57 -6.76 -0.55 -6.87
C TYR A 57 -7.56 -1.16 -5.73
N ALA A 58 -7.52 -0.52 -4.55
CA ALA A 58 -8.35 -0.89 -3.42
C ALA A 58 -8.86 0.33 -2.66
N ASN A 59 -10.14 0.32 -2.30
CA ASN A 59 -10.67 1.24 -1.31
C ASN A 59 -10.37 0.71 0.10
N MET A 60 -10.17 1.63 1.05
CA MET A 60 -10.02 1.30 2.47
C MET A 60 -11.40 1.41 3.13
N ASP A 61 -12.05 0.27 3.37
CA ASP A 61 -13.41 0.22 3.96
C ASP A 61 -13.49 0.93 5.32
N THR A 62 -12.39 0.86 6.09
CA THR A 62 -12.20 1.68 7.28
C THR A 62 -11.13 2.72 6.99
N PRO A 63 -11.42 4.03 7.14
CA PRO A 63 -10.42 5.07 6.90
C PRO A 63 -9.20 4.90 7.79
N VAL A 64 -8.01 4.87 7.19
CA VAL A 64 -6.75 4.78 7.91
C VAL A 64 -6.18 6.17 8.09
N VAL A 65 -5.78 6.53 9.32
CA VAL A 65 -5.18 7.84 9.62
C VAL A 65 -3.73 7.66 10.03
N GLY A 66 -2.80 8.26 9.29
CA GLY A 66 -1.38 8.14 9.56
C GLY A 66 -0.54 9.14 8.78
N ASP A 67 0.74 9.25 9.17
CA ASP A 67 1.75 10.10 8.54
C ASP A 67 2.97 9.29 8.06
N ASN A 68 3.07 8.02 8.43
CA ASN A 68 4.15 7.12 8.03
C ASN A 68 3.55 5.83 7.49
N PHE A 69 3.82 5.55 6.22
CA PHE A 69 3.35 4.37 5.53
C PHE A 69 4.51 3.63 4.88
N ARG A 70 4.40 2.30 4.78
CA ARG A 70 5.35 1.48 4.02
C ARG A 70 4.65 0.36 3.26
N LEU A 71 5.31 -0.05 2.18
CA LEU A 71 5.04 -1.21 1.34
C LEU A 71 6.32 -2.07 1.30
#